data_AF-A0A8E1ZWZ0-F1
#
_entry.id   AF-A0A8E1ZWZ0-F1
#
_cell.length_a   1.000
_cell.length_b   1.000
_cell.length_c   1.000
_cell.angle_alpha   90.00
_cell.angle_beta   90.00
_cell.angle_gamma   90.00
#
_symmetry.space_group_name_H-M   'P 1'
#
loop_
_entity.id
_entity.type
_entity.pdbx_description
1 polymer ?
#
loop_
_entity_poly.entity_id
_entity_poly.type
_entity_poly.pdbx_seq_one_letter_code
_entity_poly.pdbx_strand_id
1 'polypeptide(L)'
;MTILKVAVNSLLICLSFSCVSCQMKPEDKTNSDKAKQLVNTSLLDKSLPEIKDLVKGKWELISGKNNSQLCEFENTYIEFDGDNYIWIEDGKSEPGKLNWRKSDTGAGYEAFLMDAFYETNPAYPVYIKGDTLAIQDCTKTAYLYTLVKSEE
;
A
#
# COMPACT_ATOMS: atom_id res chain seq x y z
N MET A 1 -24.13 65.24 12.96
CA MET A 1 -24.38 65.32 11.51
C MET A 1 -24.12 63.93 10.91
N THR A 2 -25.18 63.14 10.73
CA THR A 2 -25.16 61.93 9.89
C THR A 2 -26.51 61.89 9.21
N ILE A 3 -26.48 61.91 7.88
CA ILE A 3 -27.61 62.14 6.99
C ILE A 3 -27.89 60.84 6.23
N LEU A 4 -29.19 60.64 5.97
CA LEU A 4 -29.84 59.85 4.90
C LEU A 4 -29.86 58.32 4.95
N LYS A 5 -31.08 57.82 5.18
CA LYS A 5 -31.72 56.71 4.47
C LYS A 5 -31.76 56.96 2.95
N VAL A 6 -31.59 55.91 2.15
CA VAL A 6 -32.35 55.73 0.89
C VAL A 6 -32.71 54.26 0.74
N ALA A 7 -33.98 54.03 0.43
CA ALA A 7 -34.61 52.76 0.09
C ALA A 7 -34.94 52.74 -1.41
N VAL A 8 -34.95 51.57 -2.04
CA VAL A 8 -35.71 51.27 -3.28
C VAL A 8 -36.02 49.76 -3.20
N ASN A 9 -37.26 49.30 -2.94
CA ASN A 9 -38.39 49.07 -3.87
C ASN A 9 -37.95 48.30 -5.14
N SER A 10 -38.62 47.33 -5.74
CA SER A 10 -39.97 46.78 -5.74
C SER A 10 -39.83 45.47 -6.55
N LEU A 11 -40.39 44.33 -6.13
CA LEU A 11 -41.60 43.71 -6.70
C LEU A 11 -41.46 43.16 -8.15
N LEU A 12 -42.14 42.02 -8.37
CA LEU A 12 -42.38 41.24 -9.62
C LEU A 12 -41.40 40.07 -9.83
N ILE A 13 -41.79 38.81 -10.11
CA ILE A 13 -43.09 38.17 -10.39
C ILE A 13 -42.92 36.68 -10.07
N CYS A 14 -43.91 36.10 -9.38
CA CYS A 14 -44.13 34.66 -9.33
C CYS A 14 -44.66 34.18 -10.68
N LEU A 15 -44.06 33.15 -11.29
CA LEU A 15 -44.78 32.24 -12.18
C LEU A 15 -44.35 30.79 -11.94
N SER A 16 -45.19 30.14 -11.14
CA SER A 16 -45.57 28.72 -11.11
C SER A 16 -45.20 27.88 -12.34
N PHE A 17 -44.81 26.62 -12.12
CA PHE A 17 -45.72 25.48 -12.23
C PHE A 17 -45.02 24.14 -11.90
N SER A 18 -45.67 23.35 -11.03
CA SER A 18 -45.69 21.86 -10.96
C SER A 18 -44.36 21.13 -10.61
N CYS A 19 -44.27 20.16 -9.70
CA CYS A 19 -45.20 19.08 -9.32
C CYS A 19 -44.96 18.61 -7.86
N VAL A 20 -46.06 18.24 -7.21
CA VAL A 20 -46.34 17.22 -6.18
C VAL A 20 -45.18 16.48 -5.48
N SER A 21 -45.29 16.51 -4.14
CA SER A 21 -44.53 15.86 -3.07
C SER A 21 -44.28 14.35 -3.18
N CYS A 22 -43.14 13.90 -2.63
CA CYS A 22 -43.11 12.83 -1.62
C CYS A 22 -41.77 12.85 -0.86
N GLN A 23 -41.87 12.89 0.47
CA GLN A 23 -40.76 12.77 1.41
C GLN A 23 -40.12 11.38 1.30
N MET A 24 -38.81 11.30 1.09
CA MET A 24 -38.05 10.08 1.36
C MET A 24 -37.36 10.23 2.71
N LYS A 25 -37.74 9.38 3.66
CA LYS A 25 -36.97 9.09 4.88
C LYS A 25 -35.60 8.52 4.47
N PRO A 26 -34.52 8.78 5.24
CA PRO A 26 -33.29 8.02 5.10
C PRO A 26 -33.50 6.64 5.73
N GLU A 27 -33.53 5.59 4.90
CA GLU A 27 -33.33 4.21 5.33
C GLU A 27 -31.90 3.78 5.00
N ASP A 28 -31.36 2.99 5.93
CA ASP A 28 -30.02 2.44 6.02
C ASP A 28 -29.36 2.06 4.69
N LYS A 29 -28.11 2.49 4.54
CA LYS A 29 -27.08 1.64 3.92
C LYS A 29 -25.99 1.42 4.94
N THR A 30 -26.11 0.28 5.62
CA THR A 30 -25.03 -0.41 6.29
C THR A 30 -23.96 -0.72 5.24
N ASN A 31 -23.08 0.24 4.96
CA ASN A 31 -21.83 -0.07 4.28
C ASN A 31 -20.92 -0.65 5.36
N SER A 32 -20.89 -1.97 5.45
CA SER A 32 -19.81 -2.69 6.09
C SER A 32 -18.54 -2.43 5.27
N ASP A 33 -18.01 -1.22 5.41
CA ASP A 33 -16.59 -1.00 5.18
C ASP A 33 -15.90 -1.85 6.25
N LYS A 34 -15.47 -3.05 5.86
CA LYS A 34 -14.40 -3.73 6.55
C LYS A 34 -13.26 -2.72 6.59
N ALA A 35 -13.13 -1.99 7.69
CA ALA A 35 -11.97 -1.19 7.96
C ALA A 35 -10.81 -2.17 7.90
N LYS A 36 -10.13 -2.26 6.75
CA LYS A 36 -8.89 -3.02 6.60
C LYS A 36 -8.02 -2.52 7.73
N GLN A 37 -7.74 -3.39 8.70
CA GLN A 37 -6.94 -3.04 9.85
C GLN A 37 -5.59 -2.60 9.31
N LEU A 38 -5.33 -1.30 9.37
CA LEU A 38 -4.11 -0.71 8.82
C LEU A 38 -2.95 -1.18 9.69
N VAL A 39 -2.27 -2.25 9.26
CA VAL A 39 -1.07 -2.73 9.94
C VAL A 39 0.02 -1.70 9.73
N ASN A 40 0.56 -1.14 10.80
CA ASN A 40 1.74 -0.28 10.76
C ASN A 40 2.76 -0.85 11.72
N THR A 41 3.69 -1.66 11.21
CA THR A 41 4.60 -2.44 12.05
C THR A 41 5.96 -2.61 11.39
N SER A 42 7.02 -2.48 12.19
CA SER A 42 8.36 -2.92 11.84
C SER A 42 8.39 -4.46 11.80
N LEU A 43 9.08 -5.02 10.81
CA LEU A 43 9.27 -6.46 10.67
C LEU A 43 10.62 -6.92 11.25
N LEU A 44 11.52 -5.98 11.58
CA LEU A 44 12.89 -6.28 12.04
C LEU A 44 12.93 -7.03 13.38
N ASP A 45 12.00 -6.73 14.28
CA ASP A 45 11.96 -7.32 15.63
C ASP A 45 11.01 -8.52 15.74
N LYS A 46 10.41 -8.95 14.62
CA LYS A 46 9.40 -10.01 14.60
C LYS A 46 10.01 -11.40 14.48
N SER A 47 9.26 -12.38 14.96
CA SER A 47 9.61 -13.79 14.74
C SER A 47 9.41 -14.18 13.27
N LEU A 48 10.16 -15.16 12.77
CA LEU A 48 10.02 -15.62 11.38
C LEU A 48 8.59 -16.08 11.02
N PRO A 49 7.86 -16.84 11.88
CA PRO A 49 6.46 -17.18 11.60
C PRO A 49 5.57 -15.95 11.44
N GLU A 50 5.74 -14.94 12.30
CA GLU A 50 4.97 -13.70 12.23
C GLU A 50 5.29 -12.89 10.97
N ILE A 51 6.57 -12.83 10.58
CA ILE A 51 6.97 -12.19 9.31
C ILE A 51 6.29 -12.89 8.14
N LYS A 52 6.36 -14.23 8.07
CA LYS A 52 5.74 -15.04 7.01
C LYS A 52 4.24 -14.79 6.90
N ASP A 53 3.54 -14.74 8.03
CA ASP A 53 2.10 -14.47 8.06
C ASP A 53 1.77 -13.06 7.57
N LEU A 54 2.58 -12.06 7.94
CA LEU A 54 2.37 -10.67 7.57
C LEU A 54 2.66 -10.38 6.09
N VAL A 55 3.72 -10.98 5.53
CA VAL A 55 4.11 -10.76 4.13
C VAL A 55 3.33 -11.64 3.15
N LYS A 56 2.59 -12.64 3.63
CA LYS A 56 1.83 -13.56 2.79
C LYS A 56 0.88 -12.83 1.80
N GLY A 57 0.84 -13.34 0.59
CA GLY A 57 -0.01 -12.87 -0.50
C GLY A 57 0.76 -12.18 -1.62
N LYS A 58 -0.01 -11.63 -2.56
CA LYS A 58 0.52 -11.00 -3.78
C LYS A 58 0.81 -9.51 -3.58
N TRP A 59 1.95 -9.09 -4.10
CA TRP A 59 2.42 -7.71 -4.05
C TRP A 59 2.94 -7.28 -5.41
N GLU A 60 2.59 -6.07 -5.83
CA GLU A 60 3.18 -5.41 -6.99
C GLU A 60 4.43 -4.65 -6.56
N LEU A 61 5.55 -4.90 -7.24
CA LEU A 61 6.77 -4.12 -7.07
C LEU A 61 6.60 -2.82 -7.85
N ILE A 62 6.59 -1.68 -7.15
CA ILE A 62 6.33 -0.37 -7.76
C ILE A 62 7.62 0.41 -7.97
N SER A 63 8.54 0.33 -7.00
CA SER A 63 9.82 1.04 -7.12
C SER A 63 10.93 0.44 -6.29
N GLY A 64 12.16 0.76 -6.65
CA GLY A 64 13.36 0.59 -5.84
C GLY A 64 14.08 1.93 -5.74
N LYS A 65 14.40 2.38 -4.52
CA LYS A 65 15.13 3.64 -4.32
C LYS A 65 16.39 3.46 -3.45
N ASN A 66 17.45 4.16 -3.80
CA ASN A 66 18.59 4.42 -2.92
C ASN A 66 18.93 5.93 -2.93
N ASN A 67 20.08 6.31 -2.36
CA ASN A 67 20.49 7.72 -2.26
C ASN A 67 20.82 8.38 -3.60
N SER A 68 21.00 7.61 -4.68
CA SER A 68 21.47 8.09 -5.97
C SER A 68 20.48 7.83 -7.11
N GLN A 69 19.60 6.84 -6.96
CA GLN A 69 18.80 6.30 -8.04
C GLN A 69 17.39 5.96 -7.57
N LEU A 70 16.43 6.12 -8.48
CA LEU A 70 15.07 5.64 -8.38
C LEU A 70 14.81 4.78 -9.63
N CYS A 71 14.33 3.57 -9.42
CA CYS A 71 13.85 2.66 -10.44
C CYS A 71 12.36 2.45 -10.23
N GLU A 72 11.59 2.51 -11.32
CA GLU A 72 10.17 2.20 -11.34
C GLU A 72 9.97 0.89 -12.09
N PHE A 73 9.02 0.10 -11.62
CA PHE A 73 8.68 -1.20 -12.20
C PHE A 73 7.22 -1.17 -12.61
N GLU A 74 6.90 -1.82 -13.72
CA GLU A 74 5.53 -1.97 -14.22
C GLU A 74 5.24 -3.45 -14.39
N ASN A 75 4.01 -3.87 -14.05
CA ASN A 75 3.54 -5.25 -14.24
C ASN A 75 4.47 -6.32 -13.64
N THR A 76 5.16 -5.98 -12.56
CA THR A 76 6.10 -6.85 -11.86
C THR A 76 5.53 -7.18 -10.48
N TYR A 77 5.36 -8.46 -10.18
CA TYR A 77 4.75 -8.91 -8.93
C TYR A 77 5.57 -10.00 -8.27
N ILE A 78 5.36 -10.14 -6.96
CA ILE A 78 5.82 -11.26 -6.17
C ILE A 78 4.71 -11.73 -5.25
N GLU A 79 4.43 -13.04 -5.26
CA GLU A 79 3.52 -13.67 -4.30
C GLU A 79 4.33 -14.46 -3.28
N PHE A 80 4.13 -14.16 -1.99
CA PHE A 80 4.81 -14.86 -0.90
C PHE A 80 3.88 -15.90 -0.26
N ASP A 81 4.38 -17.13 -0.08
CA ASP A 81 3.70 -18.18 0.68
C ASP A 81 4.70 -19.02 1.51
N GLY A 82 4.88 -18.59 2.76
CA GLY A 82 5.73 -19.26 3.74
C GLY A 82 7.21 -19.25 3.35
N ASP A 83 7.71 -20.38 2.85
CA ASP A 83 9.10 -20.56 2.40
C ASP A 83 9.29 -20.37 0.89
N ASN A 84 8.20 -20.12 0.17
CA ASN A 84 8.18 -20.01 -1.28
C ASN A 84 7.78 -18.61 -1.72
N TYR A 85 8.13 -18.30 -2.97
CA TYR A 85 7.55 -17.18 -3.69
C TYR A 85 7.25 -17.55 -5.14
N ILE A 86 6.44 -16.72 -5.81
CA ILE A 86 6.27 -16.73 -7.27
C ILE A 86 6.61 -15.32 -7.77
N TRP A 87 7.65 -15.21 -8.60
CA TRP A 87 7.93 -13.98 -9.35
C TRP A 87 7.05 -13.94 -10.59
N ILE A 88 6.43 -12.80 -10.86
CA ILE A 88 5.52 -12.63 -12.00
C ILE A 88 5.93 -11.38 -12.76
N GLU A 89 6.39 -11.55 -13.98
CA GLU A 89 6.82 -10.45 -14.86
C GLU A 89 6.45 -10.83 -16.29
N ASP A 90 5.89 -9.88 -17.05
CA ASP A 90 5.44 -10.10 -18.43
C ASP A 90 4.52 -11.34 -18.61
N GLY A 91 3.70 -11.62 -17.60
CA GLY A 91 2.77 -12.76 -17.59
C GLY A 91 3.43 -14.13 -17.38
N LYS A 92 4.73 -14.18 -17.06
CA LYS A 92 5.44 -15.42 -16.74
C LYS A 92 5.57 -15.57 -15.22
N SER A 93 5.27 -16.76 -14.73
CA SER A 93 5.42 -17.10 -13.32
C SER A 93 6.65 -17.97 -13.09
N GLU A 94 7.56 -17.51 -12.24
CA GLU A 94 8.79 -18.18 -11.89
C GLU A 94 8.80 -18.50 -10.38
N PRO A 95 8.54 -19.75 -9.98
CA PRO A 95 8.52 -20.13 -8.57
C PRO A 95 9.94 -20.21 -8.01
N GLY A 96 10.11 -19.77 -6.76
CA GLY A 96 11.38 -19.82 -6.06
C GLY A 96 11.25 -20.14 -4.58
N LYS A 97 12.41 -20.24 -3.91
CA LYS A 97 12.54 -20.51 -2.48
C LYS A 97 13.18 -19.31 -1.80
N LEU A 98 12.63 -18.88 -0.67
CA LEU A 98 13.11 -17.72 0.07
C LEU A 98 14.34 -18.01 0.92
N ASN A 99 14.63 -19.28 1.26
CA ASN A 99 15.79 -19.70 2.07
C ASN A 99 16.03 -18.79 3.29
N TRP A 100 14.98 -18.60 4.09
CA TRP A 100 14.99 -17.72 5.25
C TRP A 100 16.12 -18.04 6.22
N ARG A 101 16.86 -17.00 6.62
CA ARG A 101 17.96 -17.14 7.59
C ARG A 101 18.13 -15.86 8.40
N LYS A 102 18.34 -15.98 9.70
CA LYS A 102 18.72 -14.84 10.53
C LYS A 102 20.22 -14.58 10.32
N SER A 103 20.58 -13.38 9.90
CA SER A 103 21.96 -13.00 9.60
C SER A 103 22.15 -11.49 9.65
N ASP A 104 23.40 -11.05 9.71
CA ASP A 104 23.78 -9.64 9.56
C ASP A 104 23.31 -9.09 8.20
N THR A 105 22.72 -7.88 8.23
CA THR A 105 22.22 -7.17 7.06
C THR A 105 23.31 -6.39 6.32
N GLY A 106 24.48 -6.21 6.93
CA GLY A 106 25.51 -5.28 6.47
C GLY A 106 25.27 -3.82 6.88
N ALA A 107 24.13 -3.54 7.52
CA ALA A 107 23.78 -2.22 8.07
C ALA A 107 24.03 -2.11 9.60
N GLY A 108 24.70 -3.10 10.19
CA GLY A 108 25.05 -3.12 11.61
C GLY A 108 23.99 -3.73 12.53
N TYR A 109 23.04 -4.48 11.97
CA TYR A 109 22.04 -5.23 12.73
C TYR A 109 21.63 -6.51 11.97
N GLU A 110 21.10 -7.49 12.71
CA GLU A 110 20.59 -8.73 12.13
C GLU A 110 19.10 -8.61 11.75
N ALA A 111 18.71 -9.29 10.68
CA ALA A 111 17.33 -9.48 10.28
C ALA A 111 17.13 -10.90 9.70
N PHE A 112 15.87 -11.27 9.45
CA PHE A 112 15.58 -12.45 8.64
C PHE A 112 15.76 -12.12 7.16
N LEU A 113 16.87 -12.60 6.60
CA LEU A 113 17.19 -12.50 5.19
C LEU A 113 16.39 -13.53 4.39
N MET A 114 16.01 -13.16 3.17
CA MET A 114 15.35 -13.98 2.17
C MET A 114 16.00 -13.78 0.80
N ASP A 115 16.07 -14.85 0.03
CA ASP A 115 16.51 -14.82 -1.36
C ASP A 115 15.30 -14.43 -2.23
N ALA A 116 15.17 -13.12 -2.45
CA ALA A 116 14.15 -12.50 -3.29
C ALA A 116 14.80 -11.50 -4.26
N PHE A 117 14.18 -11.25 -5.41
CA PHE A 117 14.62 -10.38 -6.51
C PHE A 117 15.86 -10.86 -7.29
N TYR A 118 16.95 -11.19 -6.60
CA TYR A 118 18.18 -11.68 -7.21
C TYR A 118 18.72 -12.89 -6.45
N GLU A 119 18.86 -14.03 -7.13
CA GLU A 119 19.34 -15.30 -6.53
C GLU A 119 20.69 -15.17 -5.80
N THR A 120 21.49 -14.16 -6.15
CA THR A 120 22.83 -13.96 -5.60
C THR A 120 22.88 -13.00 -4.41
N ASN A 121 21.82 -12.25 -4.14
CA ASN A 121 21.82 -11.23 -3.11
C ASN A 121 20.54 -11.29 -2.26
N PRO A 122 20.65 -11.59 -0.96
CA PRO A 122 19.48 -11.59 -0.11
C PRO A 122 18.91 -10.19 0.08
N ALA A 123 17.66 -10.15 0.49
CA ALA A 123 16.94 -8.98 0.97
C ALA A 123 16.28 -9.29 2.32
N TYR A 124 15.71 -8.30 2.98
CA TYR A 124 14.93 -8.50 4.20
C TYR A 124 13.73 -7.55 4.24
N PRO A 125 12.58 -8.02 4.74
CA PRO A 125 11.42 -7.17 4.89
C PRO A 125 11.63 -6.20 6.06
N VAL A 126 11.32 -4.91 5.84
CA VAL A 126 11.60 -3.83 6.80
C VAL A 126 10.35 -3.46 7.58
N TYR A 127 9.26 -3.16 6.89
CA TYR A 127 8.00 -2.76 7.51
C TYR A 127 6.80 -3.07 6.61
N ILE A 128 5.63 -3.15 7.24
CA ILE A 128 4.33 -3.03 6.56
C ILE A 128 3.61 -1.82 7.09
N LYS A 129 3.05 -1.01 6.18
CA LYS A 129 2.22 0.16 6.48
C LYS A 129 0.99 0.17 5.58
N GLY A 130 -0.13 -0.30 6.10
CA GLY A 130 -1.34 -0.53 5.32
C GLY A 130 -1.08 -1.55 4.22
N ASP A 131 -1.36 -1.15 2.97
CA ASP A 131 -1.12 -1.96 1.78
C ASP A 131 0.31 -1.82 1.24
N THR A 132 1.24 -1.20 1.97
CA THR A 132 2.65 -1.08 1.56
C THR A 132 3.54 -2.06 2.32
N LEU A 133 4.35 -2.83 1.58
CA LEU A 133 5.46 -3.63 2.10
C LEU A 133 6.78 -3.03 1.61
N ALA A 134 7.71 -2.79 2.54
CA ALA A 134 9.06 -2.37 2.20
C ALA A 134 10.05 -3.52 2.39
N ILE A 135 10.89 -3.75 1.39
CA ILE A 135 11.95 -4.76 1.42
C ILE A 135 13.27 -4.09 1.06
N GLN A 136 14.33 -4.39 1.80
CA GLN A 136 15.65 -3.81 1.61
C GLN A 136 16.61 -4.88 1.11
N ASP A 137 17.31 -4.64 -0.01
CA ASP A 137 18.39 -5.54 -0.43
C ASP A 137 19.63 -5.40 0.48
N CYS A 138 20.40 -6.47 0.58
CA CYS A 138 21.70 -6.51 1.26
C CYS A 138 22.88 -6.23 0.31
N THR A 139 22.62 -5.65 -0.86
CA THR A 139 23.67 -5.35 -1.84
C THR A 139 24.42 -4.06 -1.48
N LYS A 140 25.49 -3.76 -2.23
CA LYS A 140 26.14 -2.45 -2.17
C LYS A 140 25.22 -1.30 -2.58
N THR A 141 24.21 -1.56 -3.42
CA THR A 141 23.27 -0.53 -3.84
C THR A 141 22.24 -0.20 -2.78
N ALA A 142 21.99 -1.13 -1.85
CA ALA A 142 21.06 -0.96 -0.74
C ALA A 142 19.71 -0.39 -1.23
N TYR A 143 19.10 -1.00 -2.26
CA TYR A 143 17.78 -0.56 -2.69
C TYR A 143 16.72 -0.88 -1.65
N LEU A 144 15.92 0.13 -1.33
CA LEU A 144 14.65 -0.03 -0.64
C LEU A 144 13.56 -0.19 -1.69
N TYR A 145 13.06 -1.42 -1.82
CA TYR A 145 11.94 -1.76 -2.65
C TYR A 145 10.63 -1.44 -1.95
N THR A 146 9.74 -0.77 -2.68
CA THR A 146 8.37 -0.49 -2.25
C THR A 146 7.43 -1.36 -3.06
N LEU A 147 6.66 -2.17 -2.34
CA LEU A 147 5.64 -3.03 -2.91
C LEU A 147 4.27 -2.63 -2.38
N VAL A 148 3.25 -2.77 -3.21
CA VAL A 148 1.86 -2.49 -2.86
C VAL A 148 1.06 -3.78 -2.94
N LYS A 149 0.17 -4.00 -1.96
CA LYS A 149 -0.73 -5.16 -1.91
C LYS A 149 -1.50 -5.21 -3.22
N SER A 150 -1.33 -6.29 -3.95
CA SER A 150 -2.08 -6.53 -5.19
C SER A 150 -3.26 -7.41 -4.85
N GLU A 151 -4.45 -6.92 -5.15
CA GLU A 151 -5.65 -7.76 -5.15
C GLU A 151 -5.71 -8.43 -6.52
N GLU A 152 -5.27 -9.69 -6.57
CA GLU A 152 -5.80 -10.65 -7.55
C GLU A 152 -7.06 -11.32 -7.00
#